data_AF-A0A2T3FYY4-F1
#
_entry.id   AF-A0A2T3FYY4-F1
#
_cell.length_a   1.000
_cell.length_b   1.000
_cell.length_c   1.000
_cell.angle_alpha   90.00
_cell.angle_beta   90.00
_cell.angle_gamma   90.00
#
_symmetry.space_group_name_H-M   'P 1'
#
loop_
_entity.id
_entity.type
_entity.pdbx_description
1 polymer ?
#
loop_
_entity_poly.entity_id
_entity_poly.type
_entity_poly.pdbx_seq_one_letter_code
_entity_poly.pdbx_strand_id
1 'polypeptide(L)'
;MTHDNPVLSDTVYLDEKLNVVTHSGKHMENKEKQKRGMSSQKRNIVCAIDQHNNKVIQVSETGRIHSKELYKIYKDKIPSTCQVVSDSTLKKINDLHSSIDLFLYKYRGISDKYLRNYIGLYKYKDQHNKYYQKKIFLHIFKEIGNSLCALKFSNFKYDSKFFTI
;
A
#
# COMPACT_ATOMS: atom_id res chain seq x y z
N MET A 1 -21.28 -19.37 -1.70
CA MET A 1 -20.38 -18.97 -0.60
C MET A 1 -18.98 -18.90 -1.17
N THR A 2 -18.50 -17.72 -1.54
CA THR A 2 -17.11 -17.55 -1.99
C THR A 2 -16.29 -17.27 -0.74
N HIS A 3 -15.76 -18.32 -0.13
CA HIS A 3 -14.65 -18.14 0.80
C HIS A 3 -13.50 -17.59 -0.03
N ASP A 4 -13.18 -16.31 0.14
CA ASP A 4 -11.97 -15.73 -0.46
C ASP A 4 -10.79 -16.60 -0.03
N ASN A 5 -10.06 -17.15 -1.00
CA ASN A 5 -8.92 -18.02 -0.71
C ASN A 5 -7.91 -17.24 0.15
N PRO A 6 -7.33 -17.89 1.17
CA PRO A 6 -6.31 -17.25 1.99
C PRO A 6 -5.16 -16.73 1.14
N VAL A 7 -4.71 -15.51 1.45
CA VAL A 7 -3.71 -14.79 0.65
C VAL A 7 -2.28 -15.25 0.98
N LEU A 8 -2.04 -15.68 2.22
CA LEU A 8 -0.72 -16.07 2.72
C LEU A 8 -0.69 -17.55 3.13
N SER A 9 0.48 -18.18 3.05
CA SER A 9 0.67 -19.59 3.43
C SER A 9 1.99 -19.85 4.16
N ASP A 10 2.05 -21.01 4.84
CA ASP A 10 3.22 -21.52 5.57
C ASP A 10 3.77 -20.54 6.62
N THR A 11 4.97 -19.99 6.42
CA THR A 11 5.57 -19.04 7.35
C THR A 11 5.26 -17.61 6.93
N VAL A 12 4.61 -16.86 7.81
CA VAL A 12 4.21 -15.47 7.61
C VAL A 12 4.98 -14.55 8.55
N TYR A 13 5.69 -13.59 7.96
CA TYR A 13 6.36 -12.51 8.67
C TYR A 13 5.47 -11.29 8.66
N LEU A 14 5.12 -10.74 9.83
CA LEU A 14 4.26 -9.57 9.93
C LEU A 14 4.81 -8.51 10.87
N ASP A 15 4.56 -7.26 10.52
CA ASP A 15 4.90 -6.09 11.32
C ASP A 15 4.11 -4.85 10.85
N GLU A 16 4.08 -3.83 11.70
CA GLU A 16 3.46 -2.55 11.42
C GLU A 16 4.50 -1.47 11.11
N LYS A 17 4.17 -0.59 10.17
CA LYS A 17 4.97 0.59 9.87
C LYS A 17 4.18 1.87 10.11
N LEU A 18 4.72 2.76 10.95
CA LEU A 18 4.16 4.12 11.10
C LEU A 18 4.72 5.05 10.03
N ASN A 19 3.85 5.54 9.16
CA ASN A 19 4.19 6.58 8.19
C ASN A 19 3.77 7.96 8.70
N VAL A 20 4.64 8.96 8.51
CA VAL A 20 4.38 10.33 8.95
C VAL A 20 3.38 10.99 8.00
N VAL A 21 2.29 11.53 8.55
CA VAL A 21 1.34 12.32 7.77
C VAL A 21 1.87 13.73 7.61
N THR A 22 2.10 14.15 6.38
CA THR A 22 2.26 15.57 6.03
C THR A 22 0.91 16.13 5.58
N HIS A 23 0.39 17.14 6.26
CA HIS A 23 -0.78 17.89 5.79
C HIS A 23 -0.28 18.99 4.86
N SER A 24 -0.72 19.01 3.59
CA SER A 24 -0.40 20.08 2.65
C SER A 24 -0.90 21.43 3.19
N GLY A 25 -0.03 22.43 3.25
CA GLY A 25 -0.36 23.81 3.67
C GLY A 25 0.23 24.26 5.02
N LYS A 26 0.88 23.40 5.79
CA LYS A 26 1.72 23.85 6.92
C LYS A 26 3.18 23.87 6.48
N HIS A 27 3.69 25.07 6.19
CA HIS A 27 5.13 25.30 6.21
C HIS A 27 5.67 24.73 7.54
N MET A 28 6.57 23.76 7.46
CA MET A 28 7.35 23.36 8.62
C MET A 28 8.36 24.48 8.86
N GLU A 29 7.93 25.59 9.47
CA GLU A 29 8.87 26.49 10.13
C GLU A 29 9.71 25.67 11.11
N ASN A 30 10.98 26.06 11.27
CA ASN A 30 11.97 25.49 12.18
C ASN A 30 11.38 25.33 13.60
N LYS A 31 10.61 24.27 13.83
CA LYS A 31 10.16 23.88 15.16
C LYS A 31 11.21 22.95 15.72
N GLU A 32 11.72 23.33 16.88
CA GLU A 32 12.63 22.55 17.70
C GLU A 32 12.24 21.06 17.69
N LYS A 33 13.25 20.19 17.59
CA LYS A 33 13.09 18.73 17.51
C LYS A 33 12.14 18.24 18.61
N GLN A 34 10.89 17.98 18.23
CA GLN A 34 9.87 17.49 19.16
C GLN A 34 10.31 16.13 19.74
N LYS A 35 10.10 15.96 21.06
CA LYS A 35 10.42 14.71 21.78
C LYS A 35 9.74 13.51 21.10
N ARG A 36 10.48 12.39 21.02
CA ARG A 36 10.04 11.14 20.36
C ARG A 36 8.76 10.61 21.03
N GLY A 37 7.70 10.45 20.23
CA GLY A 37 6.43 9.82 20.63
C GLY A 37 5.61 9.39 19.42
N MET A 38 4.71 8.41 19.58
CA MET A 38 3.75 8.04 18.54
C MET A 38 2.73 9.17 18.38
N SER A 39 2.95 10.02 17.37
CA SER A 39 2.06 11.14 17.07
C SER A 39 0.70 10.62 16.55
N SER A 40 -0.39 11.25 17.00
CA SER A 40 -1.74 11.16 16.42
C SER A 40 -1.80 11.72 14.98
N GLN A 41 -0.66 12.01 14.37
CA GLN A 41 -0.49 12.41 12.98
C GLN A 41 0.35 11.38 12.21
N LYS A 42 0.42 10.12 12.65
CA LYS A 42 1.06 9.04 11.88
C LYS A 42 0.01 8.03 11.45
N ARG A 43 -0.02 7.64 10.18
CA ARG A 43 -0.88 6.55 9.72
C ARG A 43 -0.11 5.25 9.81
N ASN A 44 -0.75 4.23 10.33
CA ASN A 44 -0.17 2.91 10.37
C ASN A 44 -0.39 2.19 9.03
N ILE A 45 0.63 1.44 8.60
CA ILE A 45 0.61 0.56 7.43
C ILE A 45 0.96 -0.83 7.95
N VAL A 46 -0.03 -1.70 7.94
CA VAL A 46 0.07 -3.09 8.36
C VAL A 46 0.65 -3.90 7.21
N CYS A 47 1.71 -4.65 7.47
CA CYS A 47 2.42 -5.44 6.47
C CYS A 47 2.49 -6.91 6.91
N ALA A 48 2.31 -7.82 5.96
CA ALA A 48 2.68 -9.22 6.12
C ALA A 48 3.22 -9.74 4.80
N ILE A 49 4.19 -10.64 4.89
CA ILE A 49 4.83 -11.29 3.76
C ILE A 49 5.08 -12.75 4.12
N ASP A 50 4.73 -13.67 3.23
CA ASP A 50 4.99 -15.09 3.45
C ASP A 50 6.31 -15.57 2.83
N GLN A 51 6.57 -16.87 2.96
CA GLN A 51 7.78 -17.45 2.40
C GLN A 51 7.83 -17.42 0.87
N HIS A 52 6.65 -17.45 0.22
CA HIS A 52 6.43 -17.43 -1.22
C HIS A 52 6.34 -16.04 -1.82
N ASN A 53 6.58 -14.99 -1.01
CA ASN A 53 6.55 -13.58 -1.40
C ASN A 53 5.13 -13.06 -1.71
N ASN A 54 4.08 -13.76 -1.27
CA ASN A 54 2.74 -13.18 -1.20
C ASN A 54 2.69 -12.15 -0.07
N LYS A 55 1.95 -11.06 -0.30
CA LYS A 55 1.99 -9.88 0.58
C LYS A 55 0.60 -9.38 0.91
N VAL A 56 0.41 -8.99 2.18
CA VAL A 56 -0.70 -8.17 2.63
C VAL A 56 -0.13 -6.82 3.05
N ILE A 57 -0.59 -5.74 2.43
CA ILE A 57 -0.17 -4.37 2.75
C ILE A 57 -1.42 -3.53 2.89
N GLN A 58 -1.66 -2.90 4.04
CA GLN A 58 -2.90 -2.17 4.26
C GLN A 58 -2.69 -0.95 5.14
N VAL A 59 -3.19 0.21 4.69
CA VAL A 59 -3.26 1.40 5.52
C VAL A 59 -4.39 1.23 6.55
N SER A 60 -4.07 1.42 7.81
CA SER A 60 -4.95 1.22 8.96
C SER A 60 -5.24 2.55 9.68
N GLU A 61 -5.49 2.50 10.98
CA GLU A 61 -5.79 3.63 11.85
C GLU A 61 -4.61 4.61 11.99
N THR A 62 -4.88 5.75 12.62
CA THR A 62 -3.86 6.72 13.00
C THR A 62 -3.31 6.40 14.38
N GLY A 63 -2.01 6.62 14.57
CA GLY A 63 -1.32 6.39 15.84
C GLY A 63 -1.05 4.91 16.07
N ARG A 64 -1.12 4.49 17.33
CA ARG A 64 -0.92 3.09 17.70
C ARG A 64 -2.11 2.26 17.20
N ILE A 65 -1.83 1.20 16.46
CA ILE A 65 -2.89 0.29 16.03
C ILE A 65 -3.43 -0.52 17.22
N HIS A 66 -4.74 -0.70 17.25
CA HIS A 66 -5.42 -1.57 18.23
C HIS A 66 -5.43 -3.03 17.74
N SER A 67 -5.28 -3.98 18.65
CA SER A 67 -5.27 -5.42 18.33
C SER A 67 -6.53 -5.90 17.60
N LYS A 68 -7.69 -5.30 17.88
CA LYS A 68 -8.95 -5.61 17.17
C LYS A 68 -8.88 -5.31 15.67
N GLU A 69 -8.15 -4.25 15.30
CA GLU A 69 -8.02 -3.83 13.90
C GLU A 69 -7.03 -4.75 13.18
N LEU A 70 -5.93 -5.15 13.85
CA LEU A 70 -5.02 -6.18 13.32
C LEU A 70 -5.76 -7.49 13.05
N TYR A 71 -6.56 -7.95 14.02
CA TYR A 71 -7.37 -9.15 13.84
C TYR A 71 -8.28 -9.01 12.62
N LYS A 72 -9.02 -7.90 12.50
CA LYS A 72 -9.88 -7.63 11.35
C LYS A 72 -9.12 -7.61 10.01
N ILE A 73 -7.91 -7.05 9.99
CA ILE A 73 -7.10 -6.96 8.77
C ILE A 73 -6.59 -8.32 8.34
N TYR A 74 -6.14 -9.16 9.27
CA TYR A 74 -5.52 -10.46 8.97
C TYR A 74 -6.52 -11.62 8.92
N LYS A 75 -7.72 -11.42 9.48
CA LYS A 75 -8.82 -12.37 9.37
C LYS A 75 -9.03 -12.73 7.90
N ASP A 76 -9.18 -14.03 7.64
CA ASP A 76 -9.38 -14.63 6.32
C ASP A 76 -8.19 -14.47 5.33
N LYS A 77 -7.11 -13.77 5.72
CA LYS A 77 -5.88 -13.64 4.92
C LYS A 77 -4.75 -14.56 5.39
N ILE A 78 -4.74 -14.93 6.67
CA ILE A 78 -3.77 -15.83 7.29
C ILE A 78 -4.53 -17.07 7.81
N PRO A 79 -4.34 -18.24 7.18
CA PRO A 79 -4.82 -19.51 7.71
C PRO A 79 -4.29 -19.80 9.11
N SER A 80 -5.08 -20.51 9.93
CA SER A 80 -4.64 -20.98 11.25
C SER A 80 -3.47 -21.98 11.19
N THR A 81 -3.23 -22.59 10.04
CA THR A 81 -2.09 -23.48 9.78
C THR A 81 -0.76 -22.74 9.60
N CYS A 82 -0.77 -21.42 9.42
CA CYS A 82 0.44 -20.65 9.20
C CYS A 82 1.24 -20.44 10.49
N GLN A 83 2.56 -20.53 10.39
CA GLN A 83 3.46 -20.06 11.44
C GLN A 83 3.63 -18.55 11.31
N VAL A 84 3.18 -17.81 12.32
CA VAL A 84 3.28 -16.34 12.33
C VAL A 84 4.51 -15.92 13.12
N VAL A 85 5.33 -15.08 12.50
CA VAL A 85 6.54 -14.53 13.09
C VAL A 85 6.43 -13.00 13.11
N SER A 86 6.45 -12.43 14.32
CA SER A 86 6.46 -10.98 14.55
C SER A 86 7.76 -10.62 15.23
N ASP A 87 8.76 -10.26 14.43
CA ASP A 87 10.05 -9.78 14.90
C ASP A 87 10.55 -8.72 13.92
N SER A 88 10.78 -7.52 14.44
CA SER A 88 11.19 -6.33 13.68
C SER A 88 12.63 -6.43 13.15
N THR A 89 13.39 -7.45 13.52
CA THR A 89 14.76 -7.69 13.01
C THR A 89 14.78 -8.52 11.74
N LEU A 90 13.65 -9.10 11.33
CA LEU A 90 13.62 -10.02 10.20
C LEU A 90 13.77 -9.31 8.85
N LYS A 91 14.71 -9.82 8.06
CA LYS A 91 15.11 -9.20 6.78
C LYS A 91 13.94 -9.04 5.81
N LYS A 92 13.06 -10.04 5.65
CA LYS A 92 11.95 -10.01 4.68
C LYS A 92 10.97 -8.86 4.91
N ILE A 93 10.51 -8.69 6.16
CA ILE A 93 9.56 -7.62 6.50
C ILE A 93 10.25 -6.24 6.45
N ASN A 94 11.53 -6.16 6.83
CA ASN A 94 12.32 -4.94 6.74
C ASN A 94 12.62 -4.49 5.30
N ASP A 95 12.88 -5.44 4.41
CA ASP A 95 13.05 -5.18 2.98
C ASP A 95 11.73 -4.64 2.38
N LEU A 96 10.60 -5.22 2.77
CA LEU A 96 9.27 -4.73 2.38
C LEU A 96 9.01 -3.30 2.88
N HIS A 97 9.28 -3.04 4.17
CA HIS A 97 9.17 -1.70 4.75
C HIS A 97 10.04 -0.66 4.03
N SER A 98 11.27 -1.03 3.68
CA SER A 98 12.21 -0.16 2.96
C SER A 98 11.76 0.11 1.53
N SER A 99 11.22 -0.93 0.86
CA SER A 99 10.67 -0.80 -0.49
C SER A 99 9.46 0.15 -0.53
N ILE A 100 8.58 0.08 0.47
CA ILE A 100 7.45 1.01 0.62
C ILE A 100 7.97 2.44 0.86
N ASP A 101 8.96 2.63 1.74
CA ASP A 101 9.55 3.96 2.00
C ASP A 101 10.15 4.59 0.75
N LEU A 102 10.92 3.81 -0.02
CA LEU A 102 11.52 4.27 -1.27
C LEU A 102 10.46 4.68 -2.28
N PHE A 103 9.34 3.94 -2.36
CA PHE A 103 8.23 4.30 -3.23
C PHE A 103 7.53 5.59 -2.77
N LEU A 104 7.21 5.69 -1.48
CA LEU A 104 6.52 6.84 -0.91
C LEU A 104 7.39 8.10 -0.84
N TYR A 105 8.71 7.96 -0.88
CA TYR A 105 9.65 9.07 -0.92
C TYR A 105 9.31 10.09 -2.03
N LYS A 106 8.92 9.60 -3.21
CA LYS A 106 8.51 10.44 -4.35
C LYS A 106 7.28 11.31 -4.07
N TYR A 107 6.49 10.94 -3.07
CA TYR A 107 5.21 11.56 -2.71
C TYR A 107 5.29 12.27 -1.35
N ARG A 108 6.50 12.48 -0.80
CA ARG A 108 6.69 13.24 0.44
C ARG A 108 6.10 14.65 0.31
N GLY A 109 5.37 15.09 1.33
CA GLY A 109 4.68 16.38 1.35
C GLY A 109 3.25 16.34 0.82
N ILE A 110 2.81 15.23 0.22
CA ILE A 110 1.42 15.06 -0.19
C ILE A 110 0.57 14.59 1.00
N SER A 111 -0.70 15.02 1.02
CA SER A 111 -1.66 14.65 2.07
C SER A 111 -1.82 13.13 2.20
N ASP A 112 -1.84 12.66 3.44
CA ASP A 112 -2.12 11.26 3.79
C ASP A 112 -3.52 10.78 3.42
N LYS A 113 -4.45 11.70 3.10
CA LYS A 113 -5.77 11.36 2.55
C LYS A 113 -5.63 10.43 1.34
N TYR A 114 -4.52 10.54 0.60
CA TYR A 114 -4.23 9.73 -0.57
C TYR A 114 -3.31 8.52 -0.28
N LEU A 115 -2.90 8.29 0.97
CA LEU A 115 -1.97 7.21 1.33
C LEU A 115 -2.51 5.82 0.93
N ARG A 116 -3.82 5.60 1.09
CA ARG A 116 -4.48 4.37 0.61
C ARG A 116 -4.30 4.17 -0.90
N ASN A 117 -4.41 5.24 -1.68
CA ASN A 117 -4.23 5.19 -3.13
C ASN A 117 -2.76 4.93 -3.50
N TYR A 118 -1.81 5.55 -2.79
CA TYR A 118 -0.38 5.30 -3.00
C TYR A 118 0.01 3.86 -2.67
N ILE A 119 -0.53 3.27 -1.60
CA ILE A 119 -0.32 1.85 -1.30
C ILE A 119 -0.96 0.96 -2.37
N GLY A 120 -2.12 1.34 -2.92
CA GLY A 120 -2.68 0.68 -4.10
C GLY A 120 -1.72 0.69 -5.30
N LEU A 121 -1.13 1.85 -5.61
CA LEU A 121 -0.13 1.98 -6.68
C LEU A 121 1.15 1.18 -6.39
N TYR A 122 1.58 1.10 -5.13
CA TYR A 122 2.72 0.28 -4.72
C TYR A 122 2.48 -1.20 -4.99
N LYS A 123 1.33 -1.75 -4.54
CA LYS A 123 0.96 -3.15 -4.79
C LYS A 123 0.95 -3.48 -6.28
N TYR A 124 0.39 -2.56 -7.06
CA TYR A 124 0.33 -2.70 -8.49
C TYR A 124 1.73 -2.71 -9.13
N LYS A 125 2.60 -1.78 -8.73
CA LYS A 125 4.02 -1.80 -9.13
C LYS A 125 4.69 -3.13 -8.79
N ASP A 126 4.46 -3.63 -7.57
CA ASP A 126 5.11 -4.83 -7.04
C ASP A 126 4.68 -6.10 -7.79
N GLN A 127 3.43 -6.16 -8.24
CA GLN A 127 2.91 -7.26 -9.08
C GLN A 127 3.35 -7.14 -10.55
N HIS A 128 3.63 -5.94 -11.03
CA HIS A 128 3.89 -5.68 -12.45
C HIS A 128 5.25 -4.99 -12.65
N ASN A 129 6.34 -5.77 -12.70
CA ASN A 129 7.71 -5.25 -12.86
C ASN A 129 7.93 -4.35 -14.11
N LYS A 130 7.05 -4.42 -15.11
CA LYS A 130 7.11 -3.61 -16.34
C LYS A 130 6.06 -2.49 -16.41
N TYR A 131 5.43 -2.13 -15.29
CA TYR A 131 4.33 -1.16 -15.27
C TYR A 131 4.68 0.23 -15.84
N TYR A 132 5.95 0.62 -15.83
CA TYR A 132 6.44 1.86 -16.43
C TYR A 132 6.30 1.91 -17.95
N GLN A 133 6.09 0.77 -18.61
CA GLN A 133 5.92 0.71 -20.05
C GLN A 133 4.55 1.31 -20.43
N LYS A 134 4.57 2.42 -21.20
CA LYS A 134 3.38 3.18 -21.64
C LYS A 134 2.25 2.27 -22.14
N LYS A 135 2.56 1.23 -22.93
CA LYS A 135 1.60 0.25 -23.44
C LYS A 135 0.92 -0.58 -22.33
N ILE A 136 1.67 -1.08 -21.36
CA ILE A 136 1.15 -1.89 -20.23
C ILE A 136 0.28 -1.03 -19.33
N PHE A 137 0.73 0.19 -19.00
CA PHE A 137 -0.04 1.15 -18.23
C PHE A 137 -1.38 1.49 -18.89
N LEU A 138 -1.37 1.79 -20.20
CA LEU A 138 -2.57 2.08 -20.98
C LEU A 138 -3.56 0.92 -20.99
N HIS A 139 -3.07 -0.30 -21.16
CA HIS A 139 -3.91 -1.49 -21.16
C HIS A 139 -4.64 -1.64 -19.81
N ILE A 140 -3.90 -1.50 -18.72
CA ILE A 140 -4.45 -1.68 -17.39
C ILE A 140 -5.37 -0.52 -16.98
N PHE A 141 -5.03 0.72 -17.37
CA PHE A 141 -5.92 1.86 -17.21
C PHE A 141 -7.25 1.66 -17.96
N LYS A 142 -7.20 1.07 -19.17
CA LYS A 142 -8.39 0.68 -19.91
C LYS A 142 -9.22 -0.36 -19.19
N GLU A 143 -8.60 -1.41 -18.65
CA GLU A 143 -9.32 -2.46 -17.91
C GLU A 143 -10.01 -1.91 -16.66
N ILE A 144 -9.30 -1.11 -15.86
CA ILE A 144 -9.86 -0.49 -14.64
C ILE A 144 -10.97 0.49 -14.99
N GLY A 145 -10.77 1.36 -15.97
CA GLY A 145 -11.80 2.29 -16.42
C GLY A 145 -13.03 1.56 -16.94
N ASN A 146 -12.85 0.47 -17.69
CA ASN A 146 -13.94 -0.36 -18.18
C ASN A 146 -14.65 -1.15 -17.07
N SER A 147 -14.00 -1.48 -15.96
CA SER A 147 -14.67 -2.21 -14.87
C SER A 147 -15.42 -1.27 -13.91
N LEU A 148 -14.89 -0.08 -13.64
CA LEU A 148 -15.42 0.84 -12.63
C LEU A 148 -16.36 1.91 -13.20
N CYS A 149 -16.18 2.34 -14.45
CA CYS A 149 -16.92 3.46 -15.01
C CYS A 149 -18.16 3.01 -15.79
N ALA A 150 -19.24 3.79 -15.71
CA ALA A 150 -20.43 3.61 -16.55
C ALA A 150 -20.11 3.87 -18.04
N LEU A 151 -19.25 4.87 -18.31
CA LEU A 151 -18.70 5.11 -19.64
C LEU A 151 -17.49 4.22 -19.88
N LYS A 152 -17.57 3.36 -20.90
CA LYS A 152 -16.47 2.49 -21.32
C LYS A 152 -15.55 3.22 -22.28
N PHE A 153 -14.31 2.73 -22.41
CA PHE A 153 -13.35 3.27 -23.38
C PHE A 153 -13.85 3.25 -24.83
N SER A 154 -14.70 2.29 -25.18
CA SER A 154 -15.39 2.22 -26.48
C SER A 154 -16.35 3.39 -26.73
N ASN A 155 -16.81 4.06 -25.68
CA ASN A 155 -17.79 5.15 -25.77
C ASN A 155 -17.12 6.49 -26.13
N PHE A 156 -15.80 6.55 -26.05
CA PHE A 156 -15.03 7.73 -26.43
C PHE A 156 -14.59 7.59 -27.89
N LYS A 157 -14.96 8.56 -28.74
CA LYS A 157 -14.36 8.70 -30.07
C LYS A 157 -12.90 9.09 -29.87
N TYR A 158 -12.01 8.15 -30.16
CA TYR A 158 -10.58 8.30 -29.92
C TYR A 158 -9.97 9.23 -30.97
N ASP A 159 -9.61 10.46 -30.59
CA ASP A 159 -8.75 11.31 -31.42
C ASP A 159 -7.29 11.02 -31.05
N SER A 160 -6.52 10.50 -32.01
CA SER A 160 -5.17 9.95 -31.82
C SER A 160 -4.12 10.97 -31.35
N LYS A 161 -4.49 12.25 -31.22
CA LYS A 161 -3.61 13.36 -30.88
C LYS A 161 -3.15 13.42 -29.43
N PHE A 162 -3.80 12.72 -28.50
CA PHE A 162 -3.46 12.79 -27.06
C PHE A 162 -2.19 12.01 -26.66
N PHE A 163 -1.61 11.19 -27.53
CA PHE A 163 -0.46 10.34 -27.19
C PHE A 163 0.84 10.68 -27.92
N THR A 164 0.83 11.71 -28.78
CA THR A 164 1.98 12.18 -29.56
C THR A 164 2.72 13.29 -28.83
N ILE A 165 3.24 13.01 -27.63
CA ILE A 165 4.38 13.69 -26.99
C ILE A 165 5.17 12.62 -26.23
#